data_AF-B4WGW7-F1
#
_entry.id   AF-B4WGW7-F1
#
_cell.length_a   1.000
_cell.length_b   1.000
_cell.length_c   1.000
_cell.angle_alpha   90.00
_cell.angle_beta   90.00
_cell.angle_gamma   90.00
#
_symmetry.space_group_name_H-M   'P 1'
#
loop_
_entity.id
_entity.type
_entity.pdbx_description
1 polymer ?
#
loop_
_entity_poly.entity_id
_entity_poly.type
_entity_poly.pdbx_seq_one_letter_code
_entity_poly.pdbx_strand_id
1 'polypeptide(L)'
;MALPELGITSVKVKIDTGARSSALHAFDIEYFKKDNIDYVRFNVHPSQRDKDTIIPAEAKLLDVRPVRNSGGQSESRPVIETTVTLNEASWPIELTLTNRDVMGFRMLLGRQALRHKFLVDSGRSYVQSQARTQTFKGRQKGQKQPKYENRNSIKRFFSLFDSPP
;
A
#
# COMPACT_ATOMS: atom_id res chain seq x y z
N MET A 1 -1.83 -2.50 -6.04
CA MET A 1 -1.35 -3.87 -6.31
C MET A 1 -2.44 -4.83 -5.93
N ALA A 2 -2.66 -5.89 -6.72
CA ALA A 2 -3.68 -6.90 -6.46
C ALA A 2 -3.04 -8.28 -6.27
N LEU A 3 -3.75 -9.17 -5.58
CA LEU A 3 -3.48 -10.61 -5.47
C LEU A 3 -4.78 -11.33 -5.89
N PRO A 4 -5.05 -11.45 -7.21
CA PRO A 4 -6.37 -11.83 -7.72
C PRO A 4 -6.83 -13.21 -7.25
N GLU A 5 -5.92 -14.18 -7.14
CA GLU A 5 -6.22 -15.54 -6.68
C GLU A 5 -6.64 -15.58 -5.20
N LEU A 6 -6.29 -14.56 -4.42
CA LEU A 6 -6.70 -14.41 -3.02
C LEU A 6 -7.93 -13.50 -2.87
N GLY A 7 -8.57 -13.09 -3.97
CA GLY A 7 -9.70 -12.15 -3.96
C GLY A 7 -9.33 -10.69 -3.61
N ILE A 8 -8.04 -10.38 -3.50
CA ILE A 8 -7.57 -9.04 -3.09
C ILE A 8 -7.40 -8.18 -4.35
N THR A 9 -8.37 -7.32 -4.62
CA THR A 9 -8.35 -6.40 -5.78
C THR A 9 -7.40 -5.23 -5.59
N SER A 10 -7.14 -4.82 -4.34
CA SER A 10 -6.21 -3.75 -4.02
C SER A 10 -5.67 -3.89 -2.60
N VAL A 11 -4.34 -3.84 -2.47
CA VAL A 11 -3.63 -3.73 -1.20
C VAL A 11 -2.51 -2.72 -1.31
N LYS A 12 -2.34 -1.91 -0.26
CA LYS A 12 -1.19 -1.03 -0.12
C LYS A 12 0.05 -1.86 0.19
N VAL A 13 1.04 -1.78 -0.69
CA VAL A 13 2.29 -2.53 -0.60
C VAL A 13 3.48 -1.61 -0.32
N LYS A 14 4.43 -2.10 0.47
CA LYS A 14 5.78 -1.55 0.55
C LYS A 14 6.71 -2.41 -0.30
N ILE A 15 7.42 -1.77 -1.24
CA ILE A 15 8.55 -2.38 -1.93
C ILE A 15 9.71 -2.44 -0.94
N ASP A 16 10.19 -3.64 -0.63
CA ASP A 16 11.19 -3.86 0.42
C ASP A 16 12.39 -4.63 -0.15
N THR A 17 13.38 -3.92 -0.67
CA THR A 17 14.59 -4.52 -1.25
C THR A 17 15.46 -5.22 -0.19
N GLY A 18 15.33 -4.83 1.09
CA GLY A 18 16.00 -5.47 2.23
C GLY A 18 15.40 -6.84 2.59
N ALA A 19 14.12 -7.06 2.31
CA ALA A 19 13.46 -8.35 2.53
C ALA A 19 13.76 -9.34 1.39
N ARG A 20 14.17 -10.58 1.74
CA ARG A 20 14.39 -11.64 0.74
C ARG A 20 13.06 -12.01 0.08
N SER A 21 12.10 -12.37 0.91
CA SER A 21 10.80 -12.88 0.51
C SER A 21 9.71 -11.82 0.69
N SER A 22 8.62 -11.96 -0.05
CA SER A 22 7.41 -11.16 0.14
C SER A 22 6.64 -11.65 1.37
N ALA A 23 5.86 -10.77 1.99
CA ALA A 23 5.07 -11.10 3.17
C ALA A 23 3.71 -10.42 3.14
N LEU A 24 2.66 -11.17 3.48
CA LEU A 24 1.30 -10.70 3.63
C LEU A 24 0.87 -10.85 5.09
N HIS A 25 0.24 -9.80 5.60
CA HIS A 25 -0.46 -9.84 6.85
C HIS A 25 -1.68 -10.74 6.72
N ALA A 26 -1.69 -11.82 7.50
CA ALA A 26 -2.79 -12.75 7.59
C ALA A 26 -3.06 -13.10 9.06
N PHE A 27 -4.31 -13.43 9.36
CA PHE A 27 -4.77 -13.86 10.67
C PHE A 27 -5.74 -15.04 10.52
N ASP A 28 -6.08 -15.69 11.64
CA ASP A 28 -6.87 -16.92 11.68
C ASP A 28 -6.38 -17.97 10.67
N ILE A 29 -5.07 -18.24 10.71
CA ILE A 29 -4.41 -19.17 9.80
C ILE A 29 -4.73 -20.60 10.24
N GLU A 30 -5.40 -21.35 9.37
CA GLU A 30 -5.79 -22.75 9.57
C GLU A 30 -5.18 -23.64 8.50
N TYR A 31 -4.56 -24.75 8.90
CA TYR A 31 -4.01 -25.75 8.00
C TYR A 31 -5.04 -26.86 7.78
N PHE A 32 -5.24 -27.26 6.52
CA PHE A 32 -6.16 -28.35 6.19
C PHE A 32 -5.68 -29.11 4.96
N LYS A 33 -6.32 -30.25 4.68
CA LYS A 33 -6.06 -31.05 3.49
C LYS A 33 -7.29 -31.07 2.58
N LYS A 34 -7.05 -30.93 1.27
CA LYS A 34 -8.05 -31.14 0.22
C LYS A 34 -7.47 -32.12 -0.78
N ASP A 35 -8.14 -33.26 -1.00
CA ASP A 35 -7.68 -34.32 -1.90
C ASP A 35 -6.22 -34.76 -1.64
N ASN A 36 -5.87 -34.88 -0.35
CA ASN A 36 -4.52 -35.21 0.14
C ASN A 36 -3.42 -34.18 -0.18
N ILE A 37 -3.78 -32.96 -0.58
CA ILE A 37 -2.88 -31.83 -0.77
C ILE A 37 -3.00 -30.89 0.44
N ASP A 38 -1.88 -30.40 0.95
CA ASP A 38 -1.86 -29.42 2.04
C ASP A 38 -2.27 -28.03 1.55
N TYR A 39 -3.19 -27.41 2.28
CA TYR A 39 -3.70 -26.07 2.06
C TYR A 39 -3.64 -25.26 3.35
N VAL A 40 -3.71 -23.94 3.18
CA VAL A 40 -3.89 -22.98 4.26
C VAL A 40 -5.09 -22.10 3.96
N ARG A 41 -5.99 -21.95 4.94
CA ARG A 41 -7.08 -20.96 4.96
C ARG A 41 -6.67 -19.84 5.90
N PHE A 42 -6.97 -18.60 5.52
CA PHE A 42 -6.61 -17.44 6.31
C PHE A 42 -7.48 -16.24 5.94
N ASN A 43 -7.48 -15.25 6.83
CA ASN A 43 -8.15 -13.98 6.64
C ASN A 43 -7.16 -12.86 6.35
N VAL A 44 -7.55 -11.95 5.46
CA VAL A 44 -6.75 -10.79 5.06
C VAL A 44 -7.54 -9.51 5.24
N HIS A 45 -6.78 -8.49 5.57
CA HIS A 45 -7.23 -7.19 5.98
C HIS A 45 -6.68 -6.21 4.91
N PRO A 46 -7.40 -5.92 3.81
CA PRO A 46 -6.81 -5.32 2.61
C PRO A 46 -6.39 -3.85 2.78
N SER A 47 -7.13 -3.09 3.58
CA SER A 47 -6.97 -1.63 3.73
C SER A 47 -6.23 -1.25 5.01
N GLN A 48 -5.21 -0.38 4.94
CA GLN A 48 -4.51 0.05 6.16
C GLN A 48 -5.46 0.69 7.17
N ARG A 49 -5.30 0.34 8.46
CA ARG A 49 -6.11 0.84 9.59
C ARG A 49 -7.60 0.48 9.58
N ASP A 50 -8.00 -0.40 8.67
CA ASP A 50 -9.35 -0.98 8.63
C ASP A 50 -9.28 -2.43 9.12
N LYS A 51 -9.99 -2.72 10.21
CA LYS A 51 -10.07 -4.08 10.78
C LYS A 51 -11.45 -4.72 10.57
N ASP A 52 -12.37 -4.02 9.91
CA ASP A 52 -13.73 -4.51 9.68
C ASP A 52 -13.82 -5.24 8.34
N THR A 53 -13.09 -4.75 7.33
CA THR A 53 -13.02 -5.43 6.04
C THR A 53 -12.14 -6.67 6.12
N ILE A 54 -12.74 -7.82 5.87
CA ILE A 54 -12.09 -9.14 5.87
C ILE A 54 -12.28 -9.80 4.49
N ILE A 55 -11.18 -10.29 3.92
CA ILE A 55 -11.17 -11.13 2.73
C ILE A 55 -10.69 -12.53 3.16
N PRO A 56 -11.57 -13.55 3.19
CA PRO A 56 -11.14 -14.92 3.39
C PRO A 56 -10.44 -15.42 2.12
N ALA A 57 -9.35 -16.18 2.29
CA ALA A 57 -8.58 -16.76 1.20
C ALA A 57 -8.12 -18.18 1.55
N GLU A 58 -7.94 -18.98 0.50
CA GLU A 58 -7.36 -20.32 0.57
C GLU A 58 -6.27 -20.43 -0.48
N ALA A 59 -5.16 -21.09 -0.13
CA ALA A 59 -4.10 -21.37 -1.07
C ALA A 59 -3.41 -22.68 -0.73
N LYS A 60 -2.82 -23.32 -1.75
CA LYS A 60 -1.98 -24.50 -1.56
C LYS A 60 -0.77 -24.11 -0.71
N LEU A 61 -0.47 -24.92 0.30
CA LEU A 61 0.73 -24.76 1.11
C LEU A 61 1.92 -25.25 0.28
N LEU A 62 2.89 -24.37 0.03
CA LEU A 62 4.14 -24.75 -0.64
C LEU A 62 5.19 -25.25 0.35
N ASP A 63 5.32 -24.54 1.47
CA ASP A 63 6.40 -24.73 2.43
C ASP A 63 6.05 -24.08 3.77
N VAL A 64 6.79 -24.40 4.83
CA VAL A 64 6.75 -23.70 6.12
C VAL A 64 8.18 -23.29 6.47
N ARG A 65 8.44 -21.98 6.46
CA ARG A 65 9.81 -21.46 6.62
C ARG A 65 10.01 -20.76 7.95
N PRO A 66 11.13 -21.01 8.66
CA PRO A 66 11.51 -20.22 9.81
C PRO A 66 11.93 -18.82 9.34
N VAL A 67 11.26 -17.79 9.86
CA VAL A 67 11.58 -16.40 9.59
C VAL A 67 12.01 -15.72 10.89
N ARG A 68 13.23 -15.18 10.87
CA ARG A 68 13.75 -14.39 11.97
C ARG A 68 13.23 -12.96 11.90
N ASN A 69 12.63 -12.48 12.98
CA ASN A 69 12.31 -11.07 13.12
C ASN A 69 13.56 -10.26 13.55
N SER A 70 13.45 -8.94 13.54
CA SER A 70 14.55 -8.03 13.95
C SER A 70 14.95 -8.18 15.42
N GLY A 71 14.12 -8.82 16.25
CA GLY A 71 14.42 -9.15 17.65
C GLY A 71 15.11 -10.50 17.85
N GLY A 72 15.46 -11.21 16.76
CA GLY A 72 16.20 -12.47 16.81
C GLY A 72 15.35 -13.73 17.06
N GLN A 73 14.05 -13.57 17.33
CA GLN A 73 13.13 -14.70 17.47
C GLN A 73 12.75 -15.24 16.09
N SER A 74 12.66 -16.58 16.00
CA SER A 74 12.25 -17.28 14.80
C SER A 74 10.80 -17.71 14.91
N GLU A 75 10.02 -17.42 13.88
CA GLU A 75 8.62 -17.85 13.75
C GLU A 75 8.48 -18.68 12.47
N SER A 76 7.85 -19.85 12.57
CA SER A 76 7.53 -20.66 11.39
C SER A 76 6.34 -20.07 10.66
N ARG A 77 6.52 -19.75 9.38
CA ARG A 77 5.49 -19.09 8.56
C ARG A 77 5.14 -19.93 7.33
N PRO A 78 3.85 -20.14 7.05
CA PRO A 78 3.46 -20.83 5.84
C PRO A 78 3.78 -19.97 4.61
N VAL A 79 4.18 -20.65 3.55
CA VAL A 79 4.52 -20.09 2.26
C VAL A 79 3.50 -20.58 1.25
N ILE A 80 2.92 -19.66 0.49
CA ILE A 80 2.03 -19.96 -0.61
C ILE A 80 2.61 -19.39 -1.91
N GLU A 81 2.19 -19.93 -3.05
CA GLU A 81 2.37 -19.28 -4.33
C GLU A 81 1.11 -18.50 -4.67
N THR A 82 1.27 -17.28 -5.18
CA THR A 82 0.14 -16.56 -5.78
C THR A 82 0.59 -15.62 -6.88
N THR A 83 -0.30 -15.32 -7.83
CA THR A 83 -0.09 -14.28 -8.82
C THR A 83 -0.24 -12.88 -8.21
N VAL A 84 0.81 -12.07 -8.30
CA VAL A 84 0.73 -10.64 -8.03
C VAL A 84 0.44 -9.87 -9.31
N THR A 85 -0.38 -8.81 -9.20
CA THR A 85 -0.60 -7.85 -10.29
C THR A 85 -0.22 -6.44 -9.85
N LEU A 86 0.69 -5.84 -10.62
CA LEU A 86 1.22 -4.49 -10.40
C LEU A 86 1.16 -3.72 -11.73
N ASN A 87 0.15 -2.85 -11.87
CA ASN A 87 -0.25 -2.24 -13.14
C ASN A 87 -0.58 -3.33 -14.19
N GLU A 88 0.04 -3.25 -15.37
CA GLU A 88 -0.15 -4.21 -16.48
C GLU A 88 0.67 -5.49 -16.33
N ALA A 89 1.55 -5.58 -15.32
CA ALA A 89 2.40 -6.75 -15.11
C ALA A 89 1.76 -7.70 -14.08
N SER A 90 1.68 -8.98 -14.44
CA SER A 90 1.28 -10.07 -13.55
C SER A 90 2.30 -11.19 -13.58
N TRP A 91 2.67 -11.72 -12.42
CA TRP A 91 3.62 -12.83 -12.31
C TRP A 91 3.45 -13.60 -10.99
N PRO A 92 3.85 -14.89 -10.94
CA PRO A 92 3.81 -15.66 -9.70
C PRO A 92 4.86 -15.19 -8.70
N ILE A 93 4.51 -15.20 -7.42
CA ILE A 93 5.41 -14.94 -6.30
C ILE A 93 5.19 -15.95 -5.17
N GLU A 94 6.26 -16.25 -4.45
CA GLU A 94 6.13 -16.86 -3.13
C GLU A 94 5.79 -15.77 -2.09
N LEU A 95 4.84 -16.09 -1.22
CA LEU A 95 4.32 -15.18 -0.22
C LEU A 95 4.27 -15.86 1.15
N THR A 96 4.96 -15.26 2.12
CA THR A 96 4.88 -15.69 3.52
C THR A 96 3.64 -15.09 4.18
N LEU A 97 2.84 -15.90 4.87
CA LEU A 97 1.73 -15.40 5.69
C LEU A 97 2.22 -15.16 7.12
N THR A 98 1.90 -14.01 7.69
CA THR A 98 2.41 -13.61 9.00
C THR A 98 1.47 -12.66 9.71
N ASN A 99 1.40 -12.74 11.04
CA ASN A 99 0.76 -11.67 11.80
C ASN A 99 1.69 -10.43 11.85
N ARG A 100 1.21 -9.30 11.30
CA ARG A 100 1.92 -8.01 11.22
C ARG A 100 1.09 -6.88 11.82
N ASP A 101 0.19 -7.18 12.78
CA ASP A 101 -0.78 -6.23 13.34
C ASP A 101 -0.20 -4.89 13.82
N VAL A 102 1.04 -4.91 14.31
CA VAL A 102 1.74 -3.72 14.86
C VAL A 102 2.58 -2.98 13.81
N MET A 103 2.64 -3.46 12.56
CA MET A 103 3.53 -2.94 11.52
C MET A 103 2.78 -2.16 10.43
N GLY A 104 3.31 -1.01 10.02
CA GLY A 104 2.61 -0.04 9.16
C GLY A 104 2.25 -0.46 7.72
N PHE A 105 2.72 -1.62 7.24
CA PHE A 105 2.35 -2.16 5.94
C PHE A 105 1.95 -3.63 6.06
N ARG A 106 0.76 -3.92 5.53
CA ARG A 106 0.14 -5.25 5.51
C ARG A 106 0.66 -6.12 4.38
N MET A 107 1.33 -5.54 3.39
CA MET A 107 1.95 -6.28 2.30
C MET A 107 3.36 -5.73 2.03
N LEU A 108 4.33 -6.64 2.00
CA LEU A 108 5.72 -6.38 1.59
C LEU A 108 6.01 -7.15 0.31
N LEU A 109 6.53 -6.46 -0.70
CA LEU A 109 7.05 -7.09 -1.92
C LEU A 109 8.58 -7.13 -1.83
N GLY A 110 9.12 -8.33 -1.61
CA GLY A 110 10.55 -8.53 -1.38
C GLY A 110 11.37 -8.63 -2.67
N ARG A 111 12.70 -8.64 -2.55
CA ARG A 111 13.60 -8.65 -3.72
C ARG A 111 13.45 -9.88 -4.61
N GLN A 112 13.04 -11.05 -4.10
CA GLN A 112 12.80 -12.23 -4.94
C GLN A 112 11.62 -12.05 -5.91
N ALA A 113 10.60 -11.29 -5.52
CA ALA A 113 9.49 -10.97 -6.41
C ALA A 113 9.86 -9.91 -7.46
N LEU A 114 10.86 -9.05 -7.17
CA LEU A 114 11.25 -7.91 -8.00
C LEU A 114 12.42 -8.19 -8.94
N ARG A 115 13.29 -9.17 -8.60
CA ARG A 115 14.55 -9.44 -9.31
C ARG A 115 14.29 -9.65 -10.81
N HIS A 116 15.18 -9.07 -11.62
CA HIS A 116 15.12 -9.15 -13.08
C HIS A 116 13.83 -8.60 -13.73
N LYS A 117 12.99 -7.88 -12.97
CA LYS A 117 11.72 -7.30 -13.47
C LYS A 117 11.62 -5.80 -13.27
N PHE A 118 12.15 -5.27 -12.15
CA PHE A 118 11.98 -3.86 -11.80
C PHE A 118 13.27 -3.23 -11.23
N LEU A 119 13.43 -1.93 -11.47
CA LEU A 119 14.32 -1.05 -10.73
C LEU A 119 13.51 -0.24 -9.71
N VAL A 120 14.06 -0.04 -8.52
CA VAL A 120 13.37 0.66 -7.42
C VAL A 120 14.02 2.01 -7.19
N ASP A 121 13.26 3.09 -7.43
CA ASP A 121 13.60 4.45 -7.00
C ASP A 121 12.97 4.71 -5.61
N SER A 122 13.80 4.71 -4.58
CA SER A 122 13.38 4.93 -3.19
C SER A 122 12.97 6.37 -2.88
N GLY A 123 13.27 7.33 -3.78
CA GLY A 123 12.84 8.73 -3.65
C GLY A 123 11.38 8.96 -4.07
N ARG A 124 10.72 7.95 -4.63
CA ARG A 124 9.33 8.05 -5.13
C ARG A 124 8.39 7.10 -4.40
N SER A 125 7.11 7.46 -4.40
CA SER A 125 6.04 6.64 -3.83
C SER A 125 4.77 6.79 -4.67
N TYR A 126 3.95 5.73 -4.72
CA TYR A 126 2.66 5.71 -5.43
C TYR A 126 2.73 6.08 -6.92
N VAL A 127 3.85 5.78 -7.58
CA VAL A 127 4.05 6.07 -9.03
C VAL A 127 3.07 5.35 -9.96
N GLN A 128 2.38 4.33 -9.45
CA GLN A 128 1.31 3.60 -10.14
C GLN A 128 -0.08 3.83 -9.54
N SER A 129 -0.24 4.78 -8.62
CA SER A 129 -1.59 5.18 -8.22
C SER A 129 -2.22 5.94 -9.36
N GLN A 130 -3.44 5.56 -9.76
CA GLN A 130 -4.24 6.47 -10.56
C GLN A 130 -4.36 7.76 -9.77
N ALA A 131 -4.02 8.88 -10.40
CA ALA A 131 -4.11 10.18 -9.75
C ALA A 131 -5.50 10.27 -9.13
N ARG A 132 -5.57 10.36 -7.80
CA ARG A 132 -6.80 10.84 -7.17
C ARG A 132 -7.00 12.21 -7.78
N THR A 133 -7.95 12.33 -8.71
CA THR A 133 -8.52 13.63 -9.04
C THR A 133 -9.13 14.12 -7.75
N GLN A 134 -8.32 14.78 -6.92
CA GLN A 134 -8.80 15.59 -5.84
C GLN A 134 -9.49 16.74 -6.55
N THR A 135 -10.77 16.55 -6.84
CA THR A 135 -11.67 17.67 -7.04
C THR A 135 -11.60 18.42 -5.72
N PHE A 136 -10.77 19.46 -5.66
CA PHE A 136 -10.82 20.43 -4.58
C PHE A 136 -12.22 21.02 -4.64
N LYS A 137 -13.18 20.44 -3.91
CA LYS A 137 -14.40 21.13 -3.54
C LYS A 137 -13.94 22.29 -2.67
N GLY A 138 -13.86 23.46 -3.30
CA GLY A 138 -13.53 24.71 -2.65
C GLY A 138 -14.30 24.80 -1.34
N ARG A 139 -13.54 24.95 -0.25
CA ARG A 139 -14.07 25.26 1.06
C ARG A 139 -14.90 26.54 0.89
N GLN A 140 -16.23 26.45 0.94
CA GLN A 140 -17.07 27.64 1.04
C GLN A 140 -16.70 28.33 2.35
N LYS A 141 -15.87 29.38 2.27
CA LYS A 141 -15.71 30.33 3.36
C LYS A 141 -17.06 31.00 3.51
N GLY A 142 -17.71 30.78 4.66
CA GLY A 142 -18.90 31.52 5.06
C GLY A 142 -18.63 33.02 4.91
N GLN A 143 -19.52 33.68 4.17
CA GLN A 143 -19.55 35.12 4.05
C GLN A 143 -19.79 35.72 5.44
N LYS A 144 -18.77 36.35 6.03
CA LYS A 144 -18.99 37.40 7.03
C LYS A 144 -19.04 38.73 6.28
N GLN A 145 -20.16 39.43 6.44
CA GLN A 145 -20.41 40.76 5.88
C GLN A 145 -19.32 41.75 6.32
N PRO A 146 -18.72 42.54 5.41
CA PRO A 146 -17.85 43.63 5.81
C PRO A 146 -18.71 44.82 6.30
N LYS A 147 -18.43 45.29 7.52
CA LYS A 147 -18.89 46.59 8.01
C LYS A 147 -18.01 47.68 7.38
N TYR A 148 -18.65 48.63 6.71
CA TYR A 148 -18.01 49.85 6.20
C TYR A 148 -17.84 50.88 7.33
N GLU A 149 -16.65 51.49 7.39
CA GLU A 149 -16.33 52.87 7.81
C GLU A 149 -14.80 53.01 7.80
N ASN A 150 -14.11 54.10 7.42
CA ASN A 150 -14.45 55.32 6.69
C ASN A 150 -13.11 55.94 6.21
N ARG A 151 -13.18 56.60 5.03
CA ARG A 151 -12.35 57.64 4.38
C ARG A 151 -10.89 57.92 4.77
N ASN A 152 -10.15 58.21 3.69
CA ASN A 152 -8.97 59.06 3.57
C ASN A 152 -7.65 58.52 4.14
N SER A 153 -6.85 57.90 3.29
CA SER A 153 -5.54 58.44 2.87
C SER A 153 -4.84 57.52 1.87
N ILE A 154 -4.04 58.12 1.00
CA ILE A 154 -3.03 57.50 0.12
C ILE A 154 -3.56 56.99 -1.24
N LYS A 155 -3.99 57.96 -2.05
CA LYS A 155 -3.57 58.03 -3.46
C LYS A 155 -2.06 58.31 -3.48
N ARG A 156 -1.27 57.35 -3.96
CA ARG A 156 0.11 57.43 -4.51
C ARG A 156 0.76 56.10 -4.21
N PHE A 157 1.08 55.29 -5.22
CA PHE A 157 2.39 54.65 -5.31
C PHE A 157 2.66 53.75 -6.53
N PHE A 158 1.80 53.66 -7.56
CA PHE A 158 2.17 52.89 -8.76
C PHE A 158 1.80 53.60 -10.07
N SER A 159 2.69 54.49 -10.50
CA SER A 159 2.84 54.90 -11.90
C SER A 159 4.18 55.59 -12.07
N LEU A 160 5.25 54.83 -12.24
CA LEU A 160 6.56 55.28 -12.73
C LEU A 160 7.42 54.04 -12.80
N PHE A 161 7.51 53.43 -13.97
CA PHE A 161 8.70 52.81 -14.56
C PHE A 161 8.24 52.16 -15.86
N ASP A 162 8.17 52.96 -16.92
CA ASP A 162 8.25 52.47 -18.28
C ASP A 162 9.09 53.42 -19.14
N SER A 163 10.11 52.82 -19.76
CA SER A 163 10.96 53.27 -20.89
C SER A 163 12.03 54.35 -20.63
N PRO A 164 13.13 54.46 -21.42
CA PRO A 164 13.39 53.86 -22.75
C PRO A 164 14.87 53.32 -22.87
N PRO A 165 15.51 53.14 -24.05
CA PRO A 165 15.66 54.09 -25.18
C PRO A 165 14.80 53.81 -26.42
#